data_AF-A0A947RJF5-F1
#
_entry.id   AF-A0A947RJF5-F1
#
_cell.length_a   1.000
_cell.length_b   1.000
_cell.length_c   1.000
_cell.angle_alpha   90.00
_cell.angle_beta   90.00
_cell.angle_gamma   90.00
#
_symmetry.space_group_name_H-M   'P 1'
#
loop_
_entity.id
_entity.type
_entity.pdbx_description
1 polymer ?
#
loop_
_entity_poly.entity_id
_entity_poly.type
_entity_poly.pdbx_seq_one_letter_code
_entity_poly.pdbx_strand_id
1 'polypeptide(L)' 'MSENSNKYIWRCARCSNHFTTIFKTEGMIKQEKKCSKCKSINLLTLTSKEIFIHCKCYDPNTNGYQHEMEETFPYPI' A
#
# COMPACT_ATOMS: atom_id res chain seq x y z
N MET A 1 -30.33 -6.06 -14.44
CA MET A 1 -30.10 -6.31 -12.99
C MET A 1 -28.81 -5.59 -12.60
N SER A 2 -28.82 -4.89 -11.48
CA SER A 2 -27.97 -3.73 -11.13
C SER A 2 -26.44 -3.94 -11.16
N GLU A 3 -25.75 -3.10 -11.95
CA GLU A 3 -24.31 -3.07 -12.24
C GLU A 3 -23.39 -2.49 -11.13
N ASN A 4 -23.55 -2.83 -9.84
CA ASN A 4 -22.77 -2.19 -8.77
C ASN A 4 -21.84 -3.09 -7.94
N SER A 5 -21.47 -4.29 -8.42
CA SER A 5 -20.88 -5.33 -7.55
C SER A 5 -19.36 -5.55 -7.64
N ASN A 6 -18.56 -4.68 -8.27
CA ASN A 6 -17.12 -4.93 -8.47
C ASN A 6 -16.17 -3.98 -7.71
N LYS A 7 -16.66 -3.31 -6.66
CA LYS A 7 -15.86 -2.39 -5.83
C LYS A 7 -15.45 -3.07 -4.53
N TYR A 8 -14.17 -3.34 -4.38
CA TYR A 8 -13.57 -3.84 -3.14
C TYR A 8 -12.92 -2.70 -2.38
N ILE A 9 -12.93 -2.77 -1.05
CA ILE A 9 -12.25 -1.79 -0.22
C ILE A 9 -10.92 -2.37 0.24
N TRP A 10 -9.82 -1.69 -0.07
CA TRP A 10 -8.52 -2.05 0.46
C TRP A 10 -8.23 -1.27 1.74
N ARG A 11 -8.02 -2.01 2.82
CA ARG A 11 -7.66 -1.50 4.14
C ARG A 11 -6.24 -1.93 4.49
N CYS A 12 -5.59 -1.12 5.32
CA CYS A 12 -4.29 -1.44 5.89
C CYS A 12 -4.34 -2.75 6.65
N ALA A 13 -3.44 -3.68 6.34
CA ALA A 13 -3.37 -4.97 7.03
C ALA A 13 -2.95 -4.83 8.51
N ARG A 14 -2.20 -3.76 8.86
CA ARG A 14 -1.76 -3.50 10.24
C ARG A 14 -2.83 -2.86 11.12
N CYS A 15 -3.53 -1.83 10.62
CA CYS A 15 -4.40 -0.98 11.45
C CYS A 15 -5.81 -0.78 10.92
N SER A 16 -6.18 -1.49 9.84
CA SER A 16 -7.50 -1.46 9.18
C SER A 16 -7.96 -0.09 8.68
N ASN A 17 -7.08 0.93 8.70
CA ASN A 17 -7.34 2.22 8.11
C ASN A 17 -7.60 2.08 6.60
N HIS A 18 -8.58 2.81 6.09
CA HIS A 18 -8.93 2.79 4.67
C HIS A 18 -7.79 3.33 3.80
N PHE A 19 -7.50 2.66 2.68
CA PHE A 19 -6.61 3.19 1.64
C PHE A 19 -7.39 3.70 0.45
N THR A 20 -8.01 2.79 -0.29
CA THR A 20 -8.66 3.08 -1.56
C THR A 20 -9.65 1.98 -1.89
N THR A 21 -10.56 2.30 -2.79
CA THR A 21 -11.38 1.32 -3.48
C THR A 21 -10.56 0.70 -4.61
N ILE A 22 -10.73 -0.59 -4.82
CA ILE A 22 -10.14 -1.37 -5.92
C ILE A 22 -11.27 -1.92 -6.76
N PHE A 23 -11.11 -1.79 -8.06
CA PHE A 23 -12.05 -2.33 -9.02
C PHE A 23 -11.57 -3.71 -9.44
N LYS A 24 -12.50 -4.66 -9.58
CA LYS A 24 -12.20 -5.93 -10.24
C LYS A 24 -11.81 -5.63 -11.68
N THR A 25 -10.53 -5.80 -12.02
CA THR A 25 -10.06 -5.75 -13.41
C THR A 25 -9.64 -7.13 -13.85
N GLU A 26 -9.77 -7.42 -15.13
CA GLU A 26 -9.17 -8.62 -15.72
C GLU A 26 -7.65 -8.44 -15.77
N GLY A 27 -6.90 -9.43 -15.26
CA GLY A 27 -5.43 -9.40 -15.21
C GLY A 27 -4.85 -9.36 -13.78
N MET A 28 -3.60 -8.91 -13.67
CA MET A 28 -2.88 -8.80 -12.40
C MET A 28 -2.81 -7.33 -11.97
N ILE A 29 -3.31 -7.02 -10.78
CA ILE A 29 -3.12 -5.71 -10.13
C ILE A 29 -1.98 -5.85 -9.13
N LYS A 30 -1.00 -4.95 -9.19
CA LYS A 30 0.03 -4.80 -8.15
C LYS A 30 0.06 -3.34 -7.70
N GLN A 31 -0.23 -3.08 -6.43
CA GLN A 31 -0.28 -1.73 -5.87
C GLN A 31 0.42 -1.66 -4.52
N GLU A 32 1.24 -0.61 -4.34
CA GLU A 32 1.89 -0.31 -3.07
C GLU A 32 1.33 1.00 -2.49
N LYS A 33 0.96 0.99 -1.20
CA LYS A 33 0.46 2.15 -0.46
C LYS A 33 1.09 2.21 0.93
N LYS A 34 1.61 3.39 1.28
CA LYS A 34 2.02 3.72 2.66
C LYS A 34 0.80 4.17 3.46
N CYS A 35 0.63 3.61 4.66
CA CYS A 35 -0.51 3.95 5.52
C CYS A 35 -0.33 5.34 6.13
N SER A 36 -1.32 6.22 5.97
CA SER A 36 -1.29 7.55 6.59
C SER A 36 -1.31 7.49 8.13
N LYS A 37 -1.99 6.49 8.71
CA LYS A 37 -2.16 6.33 10.18
C LYS A 37 -0.97 5.66 10.85
N CYS A 38 -0.63 4.43 10.46
CA CYS A 38 0.42 3.63 11.14
C CYS A 38 1.74 3.55 10.36
N LYS A 39 1.84 4.28 9.24
CA LYS A 39 3.03 4.39 8.36
C LYS A 39 3.53 3.08 7.73
N SER A 40 2.92 1.94 8.03
CA SER A 40 3.27 0.65 7.38
C SER A 40 3.08 0.73 5.86
N ILE A 41 3.98 0.11 5.12
CA ILE A 41 3.88 -0.03 3.66
C ILE A 41 3.13 -1.32 3.35
N ASN A 42 2.05 -1.21 2.58
CA ASN A 42 1.21 -2.34 2.20
C ASN A 42 1.33 -2.53 0.68
N LEU A 43 1.73 -3.73 0.27
CA LEU A 43 1.78 -4.17 -1.11
C LEU A 43 0.67 -5.19 -1.32
N LEU A 44 -0.22 -4.90 -2.26
CA LEU A 44 -1.30 -5.78 -2.68
C LEU A 44 -1.01 -6.28 -4.09
N THR A 45 -1.05 -7.59 -4.26
CA THR A 45 -1.07 -8.24 -5.58
C THR A 45 -2.36 -9.05 -5.70
N LEU A 46 -3.22 -8.67 -6.64
CA LEU A 46 -4.43 -9.40 -6.99
C LEU A 46 -4.19 -10.09 -8.33
N THR A 47 -4.37 -11.40 -8.37
CA THR A 47 -4.44 -12.16 -9.62
C THR A 47 -5.88 -12.65 -9.82
N SER A 48 -6.14 -13.36 -10.92
CA SER A 48 -7.45 -13.97 -11.16
C SER A 48 -7.82 -15.08 -10.18
N LYS A 49 -6.83 -15.67 -9.48
CA LYS A 49 -7.02 -16.83 -8.58
C LYS A 49 -6.59 -16.57 -7.14
N GLU A 50 -5.70 -15.62 -6.91
CA GLU A 50 -5.02 -15.45 -5.63
C GLU A 50 -4.94 -13.98 -5.23
N ILE A 51 -4.86 -13.75 -3.92
CA ILE A 51 -4.68 -12.43 -3.32
C ILE A 51 -3.47 -12.51 -2.40
N PHE A 52 -2.44 -11.72 -2.70
CA PHE A 52 -1.26 -11.59 -1.86
C PHE A 52 -1.25 -10.20 -1.23
N ILE A 53 -1.13 -10.16 0.10
CA ILE A 53 -1.01 -8.92 0.87
C ILE A 53 0.27 -9.00 1.68
N HIS A 54 1.23 -8.14 1.38
CA HIS A 54 2.44 -7.95 2.16
C HIS A 54 2.36 -6.63 2.91
N CYS A 55 2.63 -6.65 4.21
CA CYS A 55 2.65 -5.46 5.03
C CYS A 55 3.99 -5.35 5.76
N LYS A 56 4.77 -4.32 5.42
CA LYS A 56 5.98 -3.95 6.15
C LYS A 56 5.58 -2.98 7.25
N CYS A 57 5.67 -3.42 8.49
CA CYS A 57 5.35 -2.59 9.66
C CYS A 57 6.38 -1.46 9.79
N TYR A 58 5.87 -0.26 10.05
CA TYR A 58 6.72 0.87 10.41
C TYR A 58 7.17 0.75 11.87
N ASP A 59 8.46 0.89 12.08
CA ASP A 59 9.13 0.98 13.36
C ASP A 59 10.22 2.06 13.24
N PRO A 60 10.10 3.15 14.03
CA PRO A 60 11.04 4.27 13.95
C PRO A 60 12.50 3.88 14.20
N ASN A 61 12.76 2.78 14.91
CA ASN A 61 14.12 2.34 15.23
C ASN A 61 14.77 1.50 14.13
N THR A 62 13.98 0.91 13.23
CA THR A 62 14.48 -0.02 12.20
C THR A 62 14.24 0.47 10.78
N ASN A 63 13.17 1.23 10.54
CA ASN A 63 12.82 1.78 9.22
C ASN A 63 12.22 3.19 9.32
N GLY A 64 12.72 3.97 10.28
CA GLY A 64 12.42 5.39 10.40
C GLY A 64 12.77 6.16 9.12
N TYR A 65 11.92 7.12 8.74
CA TYR A 65 12.10 7.96 7.53
C TYR A 65 13.31 8.92 7.60
N GLN A 66 14.18 8.77 8.59
CA GLN A 66 15.42 9.53 8.70
C GLN A 66 16.40 9.19 7.57
N HIS A 67 16.32 7.99 7.00
CA HIS A 67 17.20 7.55 5.91
C HIS A 67 16.81 8.08 4.51
N GLU A 68 15.57 8.55 4.31
CA GLU A 68 15.13 9.08 3.00
C GLU A 68 15.63 10.52 2.75
N MET A 69 16.11 11.25 3.77
CA MET A 69 16.60 12.63 3.61
C MET A 69 18.08 12.72 3.20
N GLU A 70 18.88 11.65 3.37
CA GLU A 70 20.31 11.68 3.03
C GLU A 70 20.59 11.43 1.54
N GLU A 71 19.64 10.86 0.78
CA GLU A 71 19.87 10.52 -0.64
C GLU A 71 19.43 11.62 -1.64
N THR A 72 18.95 12.79 -1.20
CA THR A 72 18.38 13.81 -2.12
C THR A 72 19.03 15.19 -2.14
N PHE A 73 20.26 15.36 -1.65
CA PHE A 73 21.02 16.60 -1.90
C PHE A 73 22.16 16.36 -2.89
N PRO A 74 21.95 16.47 -4.21
CA PRO A 74 23.01 16.93 -5.08
C PRO A 74 23.13 18.45 -4.91
N TYR A 75 24.35 18.96 -5.00
CA TYR A 75 24.76 20.37 -5.02
C TYR A 75 25.14 21.00 -3.67
N PRO A 76 26.45 21.26 -3.45
CA PRO A 76 26.91 22.21 -2.46
C PRO A 76 26.63 23.66 -2.92
N ILE A 77 26.44 24.56 -1.96
CA ILE A 77 26.37 26.02 -2.14
C ILE A 77 27.78 26.56 -2.39
#